data_AF-B7ATJ2-F1
#
_entry.id   AF-B7ATJ2-F1
#
_cell.length_a   1.000
_cell.length_b   1.000
_cell.length_c   1.000
_cell.angle_alpha   90.00
_cell.angle_beta   90.00
_cell.angle_gamma   90.00
#
_symmetry.space_group_name_H-M   'P 1'
#
loop_
_entity.id
_entity.type
_entity.pdbx_description
1 polymer ?
#
loop_
_entity_poly.entity_id
_entity_poly.type
_entity_poly.pdbx_seq_one_letter_code
_entity_poly.pdbx_strand_id
1 'polypeptide(L)'
;MDGKALGGIIEQLRLTDGVEVAIFLYETGIHEYKVSLRSKSYIDVSRIAMHFGGGGHVRAAGCTMHGTVHDIINNIGAQLELQMGKKIYD
;
A
#
# COMPACT_ATOMS: atom_id res chain seq x y z
N MET A 1 4.85 -14.93 -11.45
CA MET A 1 4.58 -13.63 -12.10
C MET A 1 5.78 -12.72 -11.87
N ASP A 2 6.28 -12.08 -12.93
CA ASP A 2 7.43 -11.17 -12.85
C ASP A 2 7.05 -9.89 -12.07
N GLY A 3 7.92 -9.44 -11.17
CA GLY A 3 7.73 -8.21 -10.37
C GLY A 3 7.59 -6.96 -11.23
N LYS A 4 8.14 -6.95 -12.45
CA LYS A 4 7.94 -5.84 -13.41
C LYS A 4 6.49 -5.74 -13.90
N ALA A 5 5.83 -6.86 -14.20
CA ALA A 5 4.45 -6.86 -14.67
C ALA A 5 3.50 -6.34 -13.57
N LEU A 6 3.75 -6.75 -12.32
CA LEU A 6 2.99 -6.30 -11.16
C LEU A 6 3.19 -4.82 -10.85
N GLY A 7 4.42 -4.30 -11.05
CA GLY A 7 4.72 -2.87 -10.95
C GLY A 7 3.95 -2.01 -11.96
N GLY A 8 3.72 -2.52 -13.17
CA GLY A 8 2.94 -1.82 -14.19
C GLY A 8 1.45 -1.68 -13.83
N ILE A 9 0.85 -2.73 -13.24
CA ILE A 9 -0.58 -2.74 -12.88
C ILE A 9 -0.88 -1.69 -11.80
N ILE A 10 -0.09 -1.67 -10.72
CA ILE A 10 -0.34 -0.73 -9.61
C ILE A 10 -0.10 0.73 -10.01
N GLU A 11 0.81 0.97 -10.95
CA GLU A 11 1.06 2.32 -11.45
C GLU A 11 -0.17 2.87 -12.19
N GLN A 12 -0.86 2.03 -12.97
CA GLN A 12 -2.10 2.43 -13.64
C GLN A 12 -3.23 2.74 -12.65
N LEU A 13 -3.36 1.96 -11.58
CA LEU A 13 -4.39 2.20 -10.54
C LEU A 13 -4.20 3.56 -9.85
N ARG A 14 -2.95 4.02 -9.68
CA ARG A 14 -2.66 5.33 -9.09
C ARG A 14 -3.10 6.50 -9.99
N LEU A 15 -3.13 6.31 -11.31
CA LEU A 15 -3.47 7.36 -12.26
C LEU A 15 -4.97 7.67 -12.30
N THR A 16 -5.81 6.83 -11.70
CA THR A 16 -7.24 7.07 -11.57
C THR A 16 -7.50 8.37 -10.79
N ASP A 17 -8.41 9.19 -11.31
CA ASP A 17 -8.70 10.48 -10.68
C ASP A 17 -9.35 10.30 -9.30
N GLY A 18 -9.02 11.19 -8.37
CA GLY A 18 -9.43 11.10 -6.96
C GLY A 18 -8.70 10.04 -6.11
N VAL A 19 -7.85 9.17 -6.69
CA VAL A 19 -7.08 8.19 -5.92
C VAL A 19 -5.82 8.83 -5.33
N GLU A 20 -5.73 8.85 -3.99
CA GLU A 20 -4.49 9.24 -3.30
C GLU A 20 -3.56 8.05 -3.08
N VAL A 21 -4.10 6.85 -2.78
CA VAL A 21 -3.31 5.62 -2.58
C VAL A 21 -3.91 4.47 -3.35
N ALA A 22 -3.09 3.79 -4.14
CA ALA A 22 -3.40 2.50 -4.75
C ALA A 22 -2.69 1.38 -3.97
N ILE A 23 -3.44 0.32 -3.67
CA ILE A 23 -2.96 -0.88 -2.99
C ILE A 23 -3.13 -2.05 -3.95
N PHE A 24 -2.07 -2.83 -4.15
CA PHE A 24 -2.14 -4.09 -4.87
C PHE A 24 -1.64 -5.20 -3.97
N LEU A 25 -2.47 -6.21 -3.76
CA LEU A 25 -2.18 -7.37 -2.92
C LEU A 25 -2.41 -8.64 -3.71
N TYR A 26 -1.53 -9.62 -3.54
CA TYR A 26 -1.67 -10.94 -4.14
C TYR A 26 -1.06 -12.00 -3.24
N GLU A 27 -1.72 -13.15 -3.19
CA GLU A 27 -1.31 -14.27 -2.33
C GLU A 27 -0.07 -14.96 -2.91
N THR A 28 0.95 -15.18 -2.08
CA THR A 28 2.20 -15.85 -2.44
C THR A 28 2.42 -17.17 -1.69
N GLY A 29 1.62 -17.43 -0.67
CA GLY A 29 1.58 -18.65 0.12
C GLY A 29 0.30 -18.68 0.96
N ILE A 30 0.06 -19.76 1.70
CA ILE A 30 -1.14 -19.90 2.54
C ILE A 30 -1.19 -18.73 3.53
N HIS A 31 -2.19 -17.85 3.37
CA HIS A 31 -2.35 -16.65 4.19
C HIS A 31 -1.15 -15.70 4.15
N GLU A 32 -0.32 -15.74 3.10
CA GLU A 32 0.79 -14.83 2.88
C GLU A 32 0.51 -13.97 1.66
N TYR A 33 0.59 -12.65 1.82
CA TYR A 33 0.36 -11.70 0.74
C TYR A 33 1.54 -10.76 0.56
N LYS A 34 1.95 -10.59 -0.70
CA LYS A 34 2.77 -9.44 -1.09
C LYS A 34 1.87 -8.23 -1.30
N VAL A 35 2.21 -7.14 -0.63
CA VAL A 35 1.49 -5.87 -0.69
C VAL A 35 2.39 -4.84 -1.35
N SER A 36 1.88 -4.21 -2.41
CA SER A 36 2.48 -3.05 -3.05
C SER A 36 1.61 -1.83 -2.81
N LEU A 37 2.25 -0.72 -2.45
CA LEU A 37 1.60 0.55 -2.16
C LEU A 37 2.15 1.63 -3.08
N ARG A 38 1.26 2.47 -3.62
CA ARG A 38 1.63 3.64 -4.42
C ARG A 38 0.79 4.83 -3.98
N SER A 39 1.42 5.98 -3.73
CA SER A 39 0.69 7.21 -3.43
C SER A 39 0.89 8.29 -4.48
N LYS A 40 -0.11 9.14 -4.61
CA LYS A 40 -0.14 10.23 -5.59
C LYS A 40 0.57 11.47 -5.06
N SER A 41 0.26 11.95 -3.86
CA SER A 41 0.68 13.31 -3.48
C SER A 41 1.07 13.57 -2.03
N TYR A 42 0.34 13.14 -1.01
CA TYR A 42 0.60 13.55 0.39
C TYR A 42 0.72 12.39 1.37
N ILE A 43 0.27 11.18 1.03
CA ILE A 43 0.45 10.01 1.91
C ILE A 43 1.84 9.40 1.71
N ASP A 44 2.59 9.20 2.80
CA ASP A 44 3.87 8.50 2.79
C ASP A 44 3.63 6.99 2.96
N VAL A 45 3.68 6.26 1.85
CA VAL A 45 3.47 4.80 1.85
C VAL A 45 4.69 4.03 2.34
N SER A 46 5.88 4.65 2.39
CA SER A 46 7.06 3.99 2.96
C SER A 46 6.89 3.75 4.46
N ARG A 47 6.28 4.70 5.17
CA ARG A 47 5.99 4.56 6.61
C ARG A 47 5.02 3.42 6.90
N ILE A 48 4.01 3.26 6.06
CA ILE A 48 3.04 2.16 6.16
C ILE A 48 3.74 0.82 5.92
N ALA A 49 4.53 0.72 4.84
CA ALA A 49 5.28 -0.49 4.54
C ALA A 49 6.27 -0.86 5.65
N MET A 50 7.02 0.12 6.18
CA MET A 50 7.96 -0.08 7.29
C MET A 50 7.28 -0.53 8.58
N HIS A 51 6.08 -0.02 8.87
CA HIS A 51 5.29 -0.46 10.03
C HIS A 51 5.00 -1.97 9.99
N PHE A 52 4.82 -2.52 8.79
CA PHE A 52 4.60 -3.95 8.55
C PHE A 52 5.88 -4.71 8.14
N GLY A 53 7.06 -4.21 8.51
CA GLY A 53 8.34 -4.88 8.28
C GLY A 53 8.86 -4.86 6.83
N GLY A 54 8.25 -4.07 5.96
CA GLY A 54 8.71 -3.81 4.60
C GLY A 54 9.52 -2.52 4.48
N GLY A 55 9.42 -1.88 3.30
CA GLY A 55 10.13 -0.63 3.04
C GLY A 55 9.91 -0.10 1.62
N GLY A 56 10.64 0.94 1.26
CA GLY A 56 10.60 1.58 -0.06
C GLY A 56 10.71 3.10 0.03
N HIS A 57 10.12 3.79 -0.95
CA HIS A 57 10.12 5.24 -1.07
C HIS A 57 8.77 5.83 -0.68
N VAL A 58 8.76 7.13 -0.38
CA VAL A 58 7.58 7.92 0.04
C VAL A 58 6.35 7.69 -0.84
N ARG A 59 6.56 7.46 -2.16
CA ARG A 59 5.49 7.24 -3.15
C ARG A 59 5.32 5.80 -3.62
N ALA A 60 6.24 4.90 -3.27
CA ALA A 60 6.28 3.54 -3.78
C ALA A 60 6.98 2.62 -2.78
N ALA A 61 6.21 1.76 -2.12
CA ALA A 61 6.70 0.87 -1.09
C ALA A 61 5.98 -0.47 -1.11
N GLY A 62 6.45 -1.43 -0.33
CA GLY A 62 5.79 -2.73 -0.19
C GLY A 62 6.27 -3.51 1.01
N CYS A 63 5.45 -4.48 1.41
CA CYS A 63 5.70 -5.40 2.52
C CYS A 63 5.13 -6.78 2.19
N THR A 64 5.47 -7.77 3.02
CA THR A 64 4.81 -9.07 3.02
C THR A 64 4.04 -9.19 4.32
N MET A 65 2.76 -9.50 4.25
CA MET A 65 1.87 -9.59 5.41
C MET A 65 1.26 -10.99 5.48
N HIS A 66 0.90 -11.41 6.69
CA HIS A 66 0.29 -12.72 6.93
C HIS A 66 -1.09 -12.54 7.56
N GLY A 67 -2.05 -13.39 7.20
CA GLY A 67 -3.42 -13.37 7.70
C GLY A 67 -4.46 -13.44 6.59
N THR A 68 -5.70 -13.10 6.92
CA THR A 68 -6.76 -12.99 5.91
C THR A 68 -6.61 -11.69 5.12
N VAL A 69 -7.09 -11.68 3.87
CA VAL A 69 -7.11 -10.46 3.05
C VAL A 69 -7.85 -9.31 3.76
N HIS A 70 -8.91 -9.62 4.51
CA HIS A 70 -9.70 -8.62 5.24
C HIS A 70 -8.88 -7.97 6.35
N ASP A 71 -8.14 -8.77 7.13
CA ASP A 71 -7.29 -8.23 8.20
C ASP A 71 -6.16 -7.36 7.63
N ILE A 72 -5.56 -7.79 6.51
CA ILE A 72 -4.51 -7.03 5.84
C ILE A 72 -5.03 -5.67 5.37
N ILE A 73 -6.20 -5.64 4.71
CA ILE A 73 -6.81 -4.40 4.25
C ILE A 73 -7.12 -3.47 5.43
N ASN A 74 -7.72 -3.99 6.51
CA ASN A 74 -8.07 -3.19 7.69
C ASN A 74 -6.82 -2.61 8.38
N ASN A 75 -5.77 -3.41 8.52
CA ASN A 75 -4.52 -2.97 9.12
C ASN A 75 -3.86 -1.86 8.30
N ILE A 76 -3.84 -1.98 6.97
CA ILE A 76 -3.33 -0.92 6.09
C ILE A 76 -4.23 0.32 6.17
N GLY A 77 -5.55 0.14 6.17
CA GLY A 77 -6.55 1.20 6.30
C GLY A 77 -6.33 2.05 7.55
N ALA A 78 -6.12 1.41 8.71
CA ALA A 78 -5.82 2.11 9.96
C ALA A 78 -4.55 2.98 9.84
N GLN A 79 -3.49 2.50 9.18
CA GLN A 79 -2.27 3.30 8.97
C GLN A 79 -2.46 4.46 8.01
N LEU A 80 -3.38 4.34 7.04
CA LEU A 80 -3.77 5.43 6.14
C LEU A 80 -4.52 6.53 6.91
N GLU A 81 -5.49 6.16 7.74
CA GLU A 81 -6.27 7.09 8.55
C GLU A 81 -5.38 7.96 9.46
N LEU A 82 -4.34 7.38 10.07
CA LEU A 82 -3.35 8.09 10.88
C LEU A 82 -2.60 9.19 10.12
N GLN A 83 -2.48 9.06 8.79
CA GLN A 83 -1.85 10.07 7.94
C GLN A 83 -2.88 11.06 7.35
N MET A 84 -4.11 10.62 7.09
CA MET A 84 -5.18 11.49 6.58
C MET A 84 -5.66 12.52 7.61
N GLY A 85 -5.73 12.13 8.90
CA GLY A 85 -6.13 13.03 9.99
C GLY A 85 -5.21 14.24 10.20
N LYS A 86 -4.01 14.26 9.59
CA LYS A 86 -3.10 15.40 9.65
C LYS A 86 -3.45 16.55 8.69
N LYS A 87 -4.34 16.33 7.72
CA LYS A 87 -4.64 17.31 6.67
C LYS A 87 -5.96 18.07 6.85
N ILE A 88 -6.79 17.71 7.85
CA ILE A 88 -8.09 18.36 8.05
C ILE A 88 -7.93 19.72 8.77
N TYR A 89 -6.75 20.02 9.32
CA TYR A 89 -6.48 21.21 10.13
C TYR A 89 -5.41 22.16 9.56
N ASP A 90 -4.95 21.94 8.33
CA ASP A 90 -4.02 22.84 7.61
C ASP A 90 -4.73 23.55 6.44
#